data_AF-A0A7J4KH84-F1
#
_entry.id   AF-A0A7J4KH84-F1
#
_cell.length_a   1.000
_cell.length_b   1.000
_cell.length_c   1.000
_cell.angle_alpha   90.00
_cell.angle_beta   90.00
_cell.angle_gamma   90.00
#
_symmetry.space_group_name_H-M   'P 1'
#
loop_
_entity.id
_entity.type
_entity.pdbx_description
1 polymer ?
#
loop_
_entity_poly.entity_id
_entity_poly.type
_entity_poly.pdbx_seq_one_letter_code
_entity_poly.pdbx_strand_id
1 'polypeptide(L)'
;MREDLFNEPGQESGLSLQYDPYAGLLPFETLVTLLGDVRPDTRIAAAHALGKLRDPRAVEPLFVASMDALPGVKTAARDALARIMHPRH
;
A
#
# COMPACT_ATOMS: atom_id res chain seq x y z
N MET A 1 10.26 -41.49 -41.30
CA MET A 1 10.54 -42.50 -40.26
C MET A 1 11.03 -41.73 -39.05
N ARG A 2 10.38 -41.94 -37.89
CA ARG A 2 10.59 -41.33 -36.55
C ARG A 2 10.06 -39.89 -36.36
N GLU A 3 8.96 -39.69 -35.62
CA GLU A 3 8.85 -39.67 -34.12
C GLU A 3 9.47 -38.33 -33.61
N ASP A 4 8.83 -37.36 -32.91
CA ASP A 4 7.61 -37.32 -32.09
C ASP A 4 7.17 -35.87 -31.80
N LEU A 5 5.87 -35.74 -31.51
CA LEU A 5 5.21 -34.79 -30.61
C LEU A 5 6.06 -33.65 -30.02
N PHE A 6 5.94 -32.43 -30.57
CA PHE A 6 5.84 -31.24 -29.71
C PHE A 6 4.35 -30.96 -29.49
N ASN A 7 3.81 -31.71 -28.53
CA ASN A 7 2.51 -31.49 -27.93
C ASN A 7 2.65 -30.32 -26.94
N GLU A 8 2.16 -29.14 -27.29
CA GLU A 8 1.91 -28.05 -26.34
C GLU A 8 0.40 -28.00 -26.05
N PRO A 9 -0.12 -28.74 -25.05
CA PRO A 9 -1.51 -28.62 -24.64
C PRO A 9 -1.63 -27.51 -23.57
N GLY A 10 -2.49 -26.53 -23.85
CA GLY A 10 -2.89 -25.46 -22.93
C GLY A 10 -2.74 -24.10 -23.60
N GLN A 11 -3.70 -23.54 -24.33
CA GLN A 11 -5.03 -23.20 -23.82
C GLN A 11 -5.00 -22.67 -22.38
N GLU A 12 -4.12 -21.70 -22.08
CA GLU A 12 -4.35 -20.76 -20.97
C GLU A 12 -5.05 -19.52 -21.52
N SER A 13 -6.36 -19.69 -21.66
CA SER A 13 -7.29 -18.61 -21.87
C SER A 13 -7.20 -17.60 -20.73
N GLY A 14 -6.97 -16.34 -21.08
CA GLY A 14 -7.56 -15.18 -20.39
C GLY A 14 -7.37 -15.11 -18.89
N LEU A 15 -6.17 -14.77 -18.44
CA LEU A 15 -6.02 -13.86 -17.31
C LEU A 15 -4.96 -12.85 -17.73
N SER A 16 -5.39 -11.63 -18.06
CA SER A 16 -4.54 -10.48 -17.79
C SER A 16 -4.10 -10.68 -16.34
N LEU A 17 -2.82 -11.01 -16.12
CA LEU A 17 -2.19 -10.81 -14.84
C LEU A 17 -2.29 -9.31 -14.59
N GLN A 18 -3.44 -8.89 -14.06
CA GLN A 18 -3.55 -7.75 -13.20
C GLN A 18 -2.54 -8.10 -12.11
N TYR A 19 -1.30 -7.65 -12.31
CA TYR A 19 -0.32 -7.69 -11.27
C TYR A 19 -0.94 -6.81 -10.20
N ASP A 20 -1.56 -7.47 -9.23
CA ASP A 20 -2.07 -6.89 -8.01
C ASP A 20 -0.90 -7.00 -7.03
N PRO A 21 0.06 -6.05 -6.99
CA PRO A 21 1.24 -6.09 -6.13
C PRO A 21 0.92 -6.24 -4.64
N TYR A 22 -0.36 -6.21 -4.28
CA TYR A 22 -0.89 -6.18 -2.94
C TYR A 22 -1.70 -7.43 -2.58
N ALA A 23 -1.87 -8.41 -3.49
CA ALA A 23 -2.73 -9.59 -3.31
C ALA A 23 -2.31 -10.57 -2.18
N GLY A 24 -1.24 -10.27 -1.45
CA GLY A 24 -0.81 -11.01 -0.26
C GLY A 24 -0.30 -10.13 0.89
N LEU A 25 -0.43 -8.80 0.78
CA LEU A 25 0.02 -7.90 1.84
C LEU A 25 -1.04 -7.82 2.94
N LEU A 26 -0.59 -7.84 4.19
CA LEU A 26 -1.46 -7.55 5.32
C LEU A 26 -2.01 -6.11 5.20
N PRO A 27 -3.18 -5.81 5.81
CA PRO A 27 -3.80 -4.49 5.70
C PRO A 27 -2.85 -3.35 6.07
N PHE A 28 -1.97 -3.58 7.04
CA PHE A 28 -0.94 -2.63 7.45
C PHE A 28 0.12 -2.37 6.36
N GLU A 29 0.73 -3.42 5.81
CA GLU A 29 1.78 -3.32 4.78
C GLU A 29 1.26 -2.66 3.49
N THR A 30 0.00 -2.93 3.16
CA THR A 30 -0.68 -2.28 2.03
C THR A 30 -0.77 -0.78 2.27
N LEU A 31 -1.23 -0.35 3.45
CA LEU A 31 -1.35 1.06 3.78
C LEU A 31 0.00 1.78 3.82
N VAL A 32 1.06 1.12 4.33
CA VAL A 32 2.43 1.67 4.29
C VAL A 32 2.87 1.89 2.85
N THR A 33 2.61 0.94 1.95
CA THR A 33 2.95 1.09 0.54
C THR A 33 2.19 2.23 -0.14
N LEU A 34 0.91 2.38 0.20
CA LEU A 34 0.06 3.45 -0.35
C LEU A 34 0.48 4.86 0.08
N LEU A 35 1.30 5.02 1.13
CA LEU A 35 1.92 6.31 1.46
C LEU A 35 2.90 6.80 0.38
N GLY A 36 3.34 5.93 -0.53
CA GLY A 36 4.18 6.28 -1.68
C GLY A 36 3.42 6.36 -3.01
N ASP A 37 2.09 6.22 -3.03
CA ASP A 37 1.31 6.23 -4.28
C ASP A 37 1.44 7.58 -5.00
N VAL A 38 1.44 7.55 -6.33
CA VAL A 38 1.54 8.77 -7.16
C VAL A 38 0.39 9.75 -6.89
N ARG A 39 -0.78 9.23 -6.51
CA ARG A 39 -1.98 10.04 -6.26
C ARG A 39 -1.95 10.59 -4.83
N PRO A 40 -2.08 11.92 -4.66
CA PRO A 40 -2.15 12.57 -3.35
C PRO A 40 -3.25 12.00 -2.47
N ASP A 41 -4.44 11.80 -3.04
CA ASP A 41 -5.63 11.39 -2.30
C ASP A 41 -5.45 10.00 -1.69
N THR A 42 -4.76 9.10 -2.41
CA THR A 42 -4.41 7.78 -1.92
C THR A 42 -3.43 7.85 -0.76
N ARG A 43 -2.39 8.69 -0.86
CA ARG A 43 -1.42 8.91 0.24
C ARG A 43 -2.10 9.46 1.49
N ILE A 44 -3.03 10.41 1.32
CA ILE A 44 -3.86 10.96 2.41
C ILE A 44 -4.70 9.85 3.03
N ALA A 45 -5.47 9.10 2.23
CA ALA A 45 -6.31 8.02 2.73
C ALA A 45 -5.50 6.98 3.51
N ALA A 46 -4.31 6.62 3.02
CA ALA A 46 -3.39 5.71 3.68
C ALA A 46 -2.91 6.25 5.04
N ALA A 47 -2.49 7.51 5.10
CA ALA A 47 -2.07 8.16 6.35
C ALA A 47 -3.20 8.18 7.39
N HIS A 48 -4.42 8.52 6.97
CA HIS A 48 -5.59 8.51 7.85
C HIS A 48 -5.90 7.11 8.38
N ALA A 49 -5.83 6.09 7.51
CA ALA A 49 -6.09 4.71 7.90
C ALA A 49 -5.05 4.20 8.90
N LEU A 50 -3.75 4.45 8.66
CA LEU A 50 -2.67 4.11 9.60
C LEU A 50 -2.85 4.81 10.96
N GLY A 51 -3.25 6.08 10.97
CA GLY A 51 -3.57 6.80 12.19
C GLY A 51 -4.76 6.24 12.96
N LYS A 52 -5.75 5.64 12.26
CA LYS A 52 -6.89 4.94 12.89
C LYS A 52 -6.49 3.57 13.44
N LEU A 53 -5.57 2.86 12.78
CA LEU A 53 -5.00 1.61 13.29
C LEU A 53 -4.27 1.84 14.62
N ARG A 54 -3.72 3.05 14.84
CA ARG A 54 -2.93 3.43 16.02
C ARG A 54 -1.76 2.48 16.28
N ASP A 55 -1.26 1.85 15.22
CA ASP A 55 -0.15 0.92 15.30
C ASP A 55 1.16 1.72 15.44
N PRO A 56 1.96 1.50 16.49
CA PRO A 56 3.24 2.19 16.66
C PRO A 56 4.22 1.91 15.51
N ARG A 57 4.07 0.81 14.77
CA ARG A 57 4.88 0.53 13.57
C ARG A 57 4.63 1.54 12.44
N ALA A 58 3.50 2.25 12.46
CA ALA A 58 3.20 3.29 11.46
C ALA A 58 3.94 4.61 11.71
N VAL A 59 4.63 4.78 12.84
CA VAL A 59 5.30 6.04 13.19
C VAL A 59 6.37 6.42 12.15
N GLU A 60 7.25 5.49 11.79
CA GLU A 60 8.32 5.75 10.82
C GLU A 60 7.78 6.02 9.40
N PRO A 61 6.88 5.19 8.83
CA PRO A 61 6.22 5.49 7.55
C PRO A 61 5.50 6.84 7.52
N LEU A 62 4.76 7.18 8.57
CA LEU A 62 4.04 8.44 8.66
C LEU A 62 4.98 9.64 8.85
N PHE A 63 6.12 9.45 9.51
CA PHE A 63 7.14 10.49 9.62
C PHE A 63 7.68 10.88 8.24
N VAL A 64 7.95 9.88 7.38
CA VAL A 64 8.33 10.12 5.98
C VAL A 64 7.21 10.83 5.21
N ALA A 65 5.96 10.38 5.34
CA ALA A 65 4.81 11.03 4.71
C ALA A 65 4.57 12.46 5.20
N SER A 66 4.96 12.80 6.44
CA SER A 66 4.90 14.16 6.97
C SER A 66 5.88 15.12 6.28
N MET A 67 6.81 14.63 5.46
CA MET A 67 7.74 15.43 4.67
C MET A 67 7.30 15.60 3.22
N ASP A 68 6.18 14.99 2.81
CA ASP A 68 5.66 15.04 1.43
C ASP A 68 5.54 16.48 0.91
N ALA A 69 5.77 16.69 -0.39
CA ALA A 69 5.66 18.00 -1.01
C ALA A 69 4.25 18.62 -0.84
N LEU A 70 3.22 17.79 -0.81
CA LEU A 70 1.83 18.23 -0.76
C LEU A 70 1.36 18.52 0.68
N PRO A 71 0.77 19.71 0.92
CA PRO A 71 0.33 20.10 2.25
C PRO A 71 -0.77 19.19 2.81
N GLY A 72 -1.65 18.65 1.95
CA GLY A 72 -2.69 17.71 2.37
C GLY A 72 -2.11 16.43 2.99
N VAL A 73 -1.09 15.86 2.35
CA VAL A 73 -0.41 14.65 2.82
C VAL A 73 0.34 14.93 4.12
N LYS A 74 1.04 16.07 4.21
CA LYS A 74 1.73 16.50 5.44
C LYS A 74 0.80 16.59 6.64
N THR A 75 -0.33 17.27 6.49
CA THR A 75 -1.30 17.45 7.58
C THR A 75 -1.90 16.11 8.00
N ALA A 76 -2.31 15.29 7.03
CA ALA A 76 -2.83 13.95 7.28
C ALA A 76 -1.84 13.06 8.07
N ALA A 77 -0.58 13.06 7.66
CA ALA A 77 0.47 12.29 8.31
C ALA A 77 0.75 12.78 9.74
N ARG A 78 0.79 14.09 9.97
CA ARG A 78 0.95 14.67 11.31
C ARG A 78 -0.21 14.37 12.24
N ASP A 79 -1.44 14.45 11.74
CA ASP A 79 -2.63 14.10 12.52
C ASP A 79 -2.62 12.61 12.89
N ALA A 80 -2.22 11.74 11.95
CA ALA A 80 -2.07 10.31 12.20
C ALA A 80 -0.99 10.02 13.25
N LEU A 81 0.17 10.68 13.15
CA LEU A 81 1.24 10.61 14.12
C LEU A 81 0.79 11.07 15.51
N ALA A 82 0.04 12.18 15.59
CA ALA A 82 -0.49 12.67 16.85
C ALA A 82 -1.45 11.66 17.50
N ARG A 83 -2.28 10.96 16.72
CA ARG A 83 -3.18 9.90 17.22
C ARG A 83 -2.45 8.68 17.77
N ILE A 84 -1.30 8.35 17.20
CA ILE A 84 -0.45 7.23 17.65
C ILE A 84 0.35 7.62 18.89
N MET A 85 1.02 8.77 18.87
CA MET A 85 1.90 9.24 19.96
C MET A 85 1.15 9.76 21.17
N HIS A 86 -0.03 10.37 20.96
CA HIS A 86 -0.89 10.84 22.02
C HIS A 86 -2.23 10.12 21.95
N PRO A 87 -2.29 8.87 22.44
CA PRO A 87 -3.56 8.21 22.55
C PRO A 87 -4.34 8.89 23.67
N ARG A 88 -5.10 9.94 23.35
CA ARG A 88 -6.05 10.53 24.31
C ARG A 88 -7.05 9.44 24.69
N HIS A 89 -7.05 9.15 25.98
CA HIS A 89 -7.78 8.11 26.68
C HIS A 89 -9.21 8.57 26.99
#